data_AF-A0A2S3R223-F1
#
_entry.id   AF-A0A2S3R223-F1
#
_cell.length_a   1.000
_cell.length_b   1.000
_cell.length_c   1.000
_cell.angle_alpha   90.00
_cell.angle_beta   90.00
_cell.angle_gamma   90.00
#
_symmetry.space_group_name_H-M   'P 1'
#
loop_
_entity.id
_entity.type
_entity.pdbx_description
1 polymer ?
#
loop_
_entity_poly.entity_id
_entity_poly.type
_entity_poly.pdbx_seq_one_letter_code
_entity_poly.pdbx_strand_id
1 'polypeptide(L)'
;MNYGYCVYCNETVFSSDERVNLSLGVAHFECHEREQEAIHEQMLKAGEDEMQRREKDNQIFVRLEKTLKPKFWQPIKWTREANFCQDLEIVGIDKVKGTKTSAYEFFGQGAAIRHLFEDVSSEGDTYGGLVWIPIGKGRYLQMHIWG
;
A
#
# COMPACT_ATOMS: atom_id res chain seq x y z
N MET A 1 -26.96 15.46 -36.92
CA MET A 1 -27.49 14.71 -35.75
C MET A 1 -26.38 14.68 -34.71
N ASN A 2 -26.66 14.76 -33.40
CA ASN A 2 -25.62 14.63 -32.38
C ASN A 2 -25.69 13.27 -31.70
N TYR A 3 -24.56 12.81 -31.16
CA TYR A 3 -24.44 11.53 -30.46
C TYR A 3 -24.43 11.68 -28.94
N GLY A 4 -24.37 12.92 -28.44
CA GLY A 4 -24.31 13.25 -27.02
C GLY A 4 -23.16 14.19 -26.70
N TYR A 5 -22.71 14.18 -25.44
CA TYR A 5 -21.53 14.90 -24.99
C TYR A 5 -20.36 13.93 -24.80
N CYS A 6 -19.17 14.38 -25.16
CA CYS A 6 -17.93 13.63 -24.98
C CYS A 6 -17.68 13.42 -23.49
N VAL A 7 -17.46 12.18 -23.06
CA VAL A 7 -17.25 11.85 -21.64
C VAL A 7 -15.98 12.47 -21.03
N TYR A 8 -15.04 12.95 -21.85
CA TYR A 8 -13.76 13.51 -21.38
C TYR A 8 -13.74 15.05 -21.38
N CYS A 9 -14.16 15.70 -22.47
CA CYS A 9 -14.14 17.17 -22.57
C CYS A 9 -15.50 17.83 -22.32
N ASN A 10 -16.58 17.04 -22.20
CA ASN A 10 -17.96 17.50 -22.03
C ASN A 10 -18.50 18.38 -23.18
N GLU A 11 -17.81 18.40 -24.33
CA GLU A 11 -18.29 19.07 -25.55
C GLU A 11 -19.20 18.16 -26.37
N THR A 12 -20.05 18.74 -27.22
CA THR A 12 -20.98 17.96 -28.07
C THR A 12 -20.22 17.16 -29.12
N VAL A 13 -20.58 15.87 -29.27
CA VAL A 13 -20.09 15.01 -30.35
C VAL A 13 -21.12 15.02 -31.48
N PHE A 14 -20.75 15.59 -32.61
CA PHE A 14 -21.58 15.67 -33.80
C PHE A 14 -21.41 14.45 -34.70
N SER A 15 -22.36 14.26 -35.63
CA SER A 15 -22.31 13.15 -36.57
C SER A 15 -21.15 13.21 -37.56
N SER A 16 -20.56 14.39 -37.75
CA SER A 16 -19.37 14.64 -38.57
C SER A 16 -18.07 14.24 -37.88
N ASP A 17 -18.07 14.09 -36.57
CA ASP A 17 -16.85 13.92 -35.78
C ASP A 17 -16.39 12.45 -35.80
N GLU A 18 -15.08 12.24 -35.84
CA GLU A 18 -14.49 10.96 -35.50
C GLU A 18 -14.67 10.68 -34.01
N ARG A 19 -15.18 9.49 -33.69
CA ARG A 19 -15.66 9.17 -32.35
C ARG A 19 -15.47 7.71 -32.00
N VAL A 20 -15.47 7.45 -30.70
CA VAL A 20 -15.45 6.10 -30.11
C VAL A 20 -16.68 5.93 -29.24
N ASN A 21 -17.36 4.78 -29.39
CA ASN A 21 -18.43 4.39 -28.48
C ASN A 21 -17.83 3.60 -27.31
N LEU A 22 -18.10 4.03 -26.09
CA LEU A 22 -17.62 3.45 -24.84
C LEU A 22 -18.80 2.86 -24.07
N SER A 23 -18.52 1.99 -23.09
CA SER A 23 -19.56 1.43 -22.21
C SER A 23 -20.29 2.50 -21.38
N LEU A 24 -19.64 3.63 -21.12
CA LEU A 24 -20.15 4.75 -20.32
C LEU A 24 -20.71 5.91 -21.18
N GLY A 25 -20.59 5.86 -22.50
CA GLY A 25 -21.02 6.97 -23.37
C GLY A 25 -20.27 7.05 -24.70
N VAL A 26 -20.08 8.26 -25.21
CA VAL A 26 -19.35 8.55 -26.46
C VAL A 26 -18.20 9.50 -26.19
N ALA A 27 -17.11 9.40 -26.96
CA ALA A 27 -16.00 10.33 -26.92
C ALA A 27 -15.57 10.75 -28.33
N HIS A 28 -15.08 11.98 -28.48
CA HIS A 28 -14.26 12.33 -29.65
C HIS A 28 -13.03 11.43 -29.69
N PHE A 29 -12.64 10.98 -30.88
CA PHE A 29 -11.52 10.04 -31.05
C PHE A 29 -10.22 10.56 -30.42
N GLU A 30 -9.82 11.79 -30.72
CA GLU A 30 -8.62 12.42 -30.14
C GLU A 30 -8.70 12.62 -28.62
N CYS A 31 -9.90 12.82 -28.07
CA CYS A 31 -10.06 12.90 -26.62
C CYS A 31 -9.86 11.52 -25.97
N HIS A 32 -10.34 10.47 -26.62
CA HIS A 32 -10.13 9.10 -26.16
C HIS A 32 -8.65 8.69 -26.25
N GLU A 33 -7.96 8.99 -27.35
CA GLU A 33 -6.53 8.67 -27.50
C GLU A 33 -5.68 9.35 -26.42
N ARG A 34 -5.85 10.65 -26.20
CA ARG A 34 -5.13 11.39 -25.14
C ARG A 34 -5.39 10.82 -23.75
N GLU A 35 -6.62 10.42 -23.45
CA GLU A 35 -6.93 9.80 -22.17
C GLU A 35 -6.26 8.42 -22.05
N GLN A 36 -6.25 7.60 -23.10
CA GLN A 36 -5.56 6.30 -23.08
C GLN A 36 -4.05 6.47 -22.87
N GLU A 37 -3.43 7.47 -23.51
CA GLU A 37 -2.02 7.81 -23.30
C GLU A 37 -1.77 8.24 -21.85
N ALA A 38 -2.60 9.12 -21.30
CA ALA A 38 -2.48 9.57 -19.91
C ALA A 38 -2.64 8.42 -18.91
N ILE A 39 -3.60 7.52 -19.13
CA ILE A 39 -3.77 6.31 -18.32
C ILE A 39 -2.53 5.42 -18.43
N HIS A 40 -1.98 5.23 -19.62
CA HIS A 40 -0.79 4.41 -19.83
C HIS A 40 0.42 4.97 -19.07
N GLU A 41 0.67 6.28 -19.16
CA GLU A 41 1.75 6.94 -18.43
C GLU A 41 1.58 6.82 -16.91
N GLN A 42 0.35 6.99 -16.40
CA GLN A 42 0.04 6.80 -14.98
C GLN A 42 0.29 5.37 -14.53
N MET A 43 -0.08 4.37 -15.34
CA MET A 43 0.17 2.96 -15.04
C MET A 43 1.66 2.63 -15.01
N LEU A 44 2.45 3.15 -15.95
CA LEU A 44 3.91 2.98 -15.96
C LEU A 44 4.53 3.56 -14.69
N LYS A 45 4.18 4.80 -14.35
CA LYS A 45 4.66 5.47 -13.14
C LYS A 45 4.26 4.72 -11.87
N ALA A 46 3.01 4.26 -11.78
CA ALA A 46 2.55 3.47 -10.64
C ALA A 46 3.34 2.15 -10.49
N GLY A 47 3.70 1.52 -11.61
CA GLY A 47 4.56 0.34 -11.64
C GLY A 47 5.98 0.62 -11.14
N GLU A 48 6.59 1.73 -11.57
CA GLU A 48 7.91 2.15 -11.10
C GLU A 48 7.91 2.49 -9.60
N ASP A 49 6.91 3.23 -9.14
CA ASP A 49 6.76 3.60 -7.72
C ASP A 49 6.57 2.35 -6.84
N GLU A 50 5.80 1.36 -7.29
CA GLU A 50 5.63 0.07 -6.62
C GLU A 50 6.96 -0.72 -6.57
N MET A 51 7.72 -0.74 -7.65
CA MET A 51 9.03 -1.41 -7.68
C MET A 51 10.01 -0.76 -6.70
N GLN A 52 10.12 0.57 -6.69
CA GLN A 52 10.98 1.31 -5.78
C GLN A 52 10.58 1.10 -4.31
N ARG A 53 9.28 1.11 -4.01
CA ARG A 53 8.75 0.80 -2.67
C ARG A 53 9.16 -0.61 -2.23
N ARG A 54 8.95 -1.62 -3.09
CA ARG A 54 9.34 -3.01 -2.79
C ARG A 54 10.84 -3.16 -2.56
N GLU A 55 11.67 -2.49 -3.35
CA GLU A 55 13.12 -2.51 -3.17
C GLU A 55 13.52 -1.91 -1.82
N LYS A 56 12.95 -0.75 -1.45
CA LYS A 56 13.18 -0.11 -0.15
C LYS A 56 12.76 -1.02 1.01
N ASP A 57 11.57 -1.61 0.95
CA ASP A 57 11.06 -2.49 1.99
C ASP A 57 11.93 -3.74 2.16
N ASN A 58 12.35 -4.34 1.04
CA ASN A 58 13.28 -5.46 1.03
C ASN A 58 14.65 -5.11 1.64
N GLN A 59 15.18 -3.91 1.34
CA GLN A 59 16.42 -3.44 1.94
C GLN A 59 16.30 -3.30 3.47
N ILE A 60 15.16 -2.83 3.97
CA ILE A 60 14.89 -2.75 5.42
C ILE A 60 14.88 -4.15 6.02
N PHE A 61 14.17 -5.11 5.44
CA PHE A 61 14.15 -6.48 5.94
C PHE A 61 15.54 -7.11 5.96
N VAL A 62 16.29 -7.05 4.85
CA VAL A 62 17.65 -7.60 4.77
C VAL A 62 18.57 -6.96 5.81
N ARG A 63 18.45 -5.64 6.02
CA ARG A 63 19.23 -4.94 7.05
C ARG A 63 18.86 -5.40 8.45
N LEU A 64 17.58 -5.55 8.76
CA LEU A 64 17.11 -5.97 10.07
C LEU A 64 17.48 -7.42 10.38
N GLU A 65 17.35 -8.32 9.41
CA GLU A 65 17.77 -9.72 9.54
C GLU A 65 19.26 -9.84 9.91
N LYS A 66 20.11 -9.03 9.28
CA LYS A 66 21.57 -9.03 9.54
C LYS A 66 21.95 -8.37 10.86
N THR A 67 21.17 -7.40 11.35
CA THR A 67 21.60 -6.52 12.45
C THR A 67 20.87 -6.76 13.77
N LEU A 68 19.66 -7.31 13.75
CA LEU A 68 18.92 -7.64 14.96
C LEU A 68 19.37 -8.98 15.53
N LYS A 69 19.32 -9.10 16.86
CA LYS A 69 19.49 -10.42 17.50
C LYS A 69 18.33 -11.32 17.06
N PRO A 70 18.53 -12.64 16.89
CA PRO A 70 17.51 -13.56 16.40
C PRO A 70 16.16 -13.44 17.14
N LYS A 71 16.18 -13.30 18.46
CA LYS A 71 14.97 -13.16 19.29
C LYS A 71 14.13 -11.89 19.02
N PHE A 72 14.71 -10.85 18.44
CA PHE A 72 14.00 -9.62 18.04
C PHE A 72 13.67 -9.61 16.55
N TRP A 73 14.43 -10.35 15.73
CA TRP A 73 14.09 -10.58 14.32
C TRP A 73 12.88 -11.51 14.18
N GLN A 74 12.80 -12.55 15.01
CA GLN A 74 11.80 -13.60 14.90
C GLN A 74 10.34 -13.08 14.86
N PRO A 75 9.92 -12.11 15.69
CA PRO A 75 8.55 -11.57 15.60
C PRO A 75 8.27 -10.80 14.31
N ILE A 76 9.27 -10.11 13.74
CA ILE A 76 9.14 -9.44 12.44
C ILE A 76 8.95 -10.49 11.34
N LYS A 77 9.71 -11.59 11.40
CA LYS A 77 9.57 -12.71 10.47
C LYS A 77 8.16 -13.32 10.54
N TRP A 78 7.64 -13.58 11.74
CA TRP A 78 6.26 -14.08 11.91
C TRP A 78 5.23 -13.13 11.31
N THR A 79 5.38 -11.82 11.52
CA THR A 79 4.48 -10.81 10.95
C THR A 79 4.47 -10.91 9.43
N ARG A 80 5.64 -11.01 8.81
CA ARG A 80 5.80 -11.13 7.35
C ARG A 80 5.24 -12.44 6.78
N GLU A 81 5.30 -13.53 7.54
CA GLU A 81 4.78 -14.84 7.11
C GLU A 81 3.25 -14.92 7.22
N ALA A 82 2.66 -14.18 8.16
CA ALA A 82 1.22 -14.17 8.40
C ALA A 82 0.44 -13.09 7.63
N ASN A 83 1.12 -12.06 7.10
CA ASN A 83 0.48 -10.89 6.51
C ASN A 83 1.14 -10.50 5.19
N PHE A 84 0.38 -9.84 4.32
CA PHE A 84 1.00 -8.93 3.35
C PHE A 84 1.58 -7.73 4.09
N CYS A 85 2.77 -7.29 3.69
CA CYS A 85 3.50 -6.22 4.38
C CYS A 85 4.05 -5.22 3.35
N GLN A 86 3.84 -3.92 3.59
CA GLN A 86 4.40 -2.85 2.78
C GLN A 86 4.64 -1.57 3.60
N ASP A 87 5.21 -0.55 2.96
CA ASP A 87 5.43 0.78 3.53
C ASP A 87 6.26 0.74 4.82
N LEU A 88 7.37 0.01 4.77
CA LEU A 88 8.22 -0.19 5.93
C LEU A 88 9.02 1.08 6.26
N GLU A 89 9.10 1.39 7.55
CA GLU A 89 9.91 2.49 8.04
C GLU A 89 10.48 2.20 9.44
N ILE A 90 11.71 2.64 9.69
CA ILE A 90 12.28 2.65 11.04
C ILE A 90 12.04 4.01 11.65
N VAL A 91 11.19 4.07 12.67
CA VAL A 91 10.72 5.30 13.29
C VAL A 91 11.06 5.37 14.79
N GLY A 92 11.02 6.59 15.34
CA GLY A 92 11.09 6.82 16.79
C GLY A 92 9.73 6.67 17.46
N ILE A 93 9.74 6.62 18.80
CA ILE A 93 8.50 6.52 19.61
C ILE A 93 7.54 7.69 19.38
N ASP A 94 8.05 8.85 18.95
CA ASP A 94 7.27 10.05 18.61
C ASP A 94 6.36 9.87 17.38
N LYS A 95 6.64 8.87 16.55
CA LYS A 95 5.85 8.53 15.35
C LYS A 95 4.92 7.34 15.56
N VAL A 96 5.06 6.63 16.68
CA VAL A 96 4.20 5.49 16.99
C VAL A 96 2.79 5.99 17.28
N LYS A 97 1.81 5.38 16.60
CA LYS A 97 0.38 5.62 16.81
C LYS A 97 -0.27 4.29 17.21
N GLY A 98 -1.55 4.32 17.56
CA GLY A 98 -2.30 3.10 17.86
C GLY A 98 -2.23 2.62 19.32
N THR A 99 -2.87 1.49 19.54
CA THR A 99 -3.09 0.88 20.85
C THR A 99 -1.90 0.02 21.21
N LYS A 100 -1.47 0.11 22.48
CA LYS A 100 -0.43 -0.75 23.02
C LYS A 100 -1.00 -2.15 23.27
N THR A 101 -0.58 -3.11 22.47
CA THR A 101 -1.04 -4.52 22.55
C THR A 101 0.06 -5.41 23.09
N SER A 102 -0.29 -6.45 23.85
CA SER A 102 0.71 -7.43 24.27
C SER A 102 1.19 -8.25 23.07
N ALA A 103 2.47 -8.61 23.07
CA ALA A 103 3.00 -9.41 21.97
C ALA A 103 2.35 -10.81 21.89
N TYR A 104 1.90 -11.34 23.03
CA TYR A 104 1.21 -12.64 23.05
C TYR A 104 -0.17 -12.55 22.40
N GLU A 105 -0.95 -11.51 22.67
CA GLU A 105 -2.25 -11.27 22.01
C GLU A 105 -2.08 -11.12 20.49
N PHE A 106 -1.07 -10.37 20.07
CA PHE A 106 -0.84 -10.11 18.64
C PHE A 106 -0.28 -11.33 17.88
N PHE A 107 0.77 -11.97 18.39
CA PHE A 107 1.42 -13.10 17.70
C PHE A 107 0.78 -14.46 18.00
N GLY A 108 -0.12 -14.55 18.99
CA GLY A 108 -0.64 -15.81 19.53
C GLY A 108 0.41 -16.65 20.29
N GLN A 109 1.62 -16.12 20.50
CA GLN A 109 2.74 -16.85 21.11
C GLN A 109 3.72 -15.93 21.82
N GLY A 110 4.55 -16.51 22.70
CA GLY A 110 5.56 -15.78 23.45
C GLY A 110 6.67 -15.22 22.56
N ALA A 111 6.93 -13.92 22.69
CA ALA A 111 8.02 -13.22 22.00
C ALA A 111 8.98 -12.56 23.00
N ALA A 112 10.21 -12.27 22.57
CA ALA A 112 11.15 -11.47 23.38
C ALA A 112 10.68 -10.02 23.55
N ILE A 113 9.77 -9.58 22.69
CA ILE A 113 9.07 -8.30 22.77
C ILE A 113 7.88 -8.49 23.71
N ARG A 114 7.70 -7.59 24.69
CA ARG A 114 6.57 -7.66 25.63
C ARG A 114 5.30 -7.03 25.05
N HIS A 115 5.46 -5.87 24.40
CA HIS A 115 4.37 -5.10 23.84
C HIS A 115 4.81 -4.51 22.50
N LEU A 116 3.85 -4.34 21.61
CA LEU A 116 3.96 -3.57 20.37
C LEU A 116 2.80 -2.58 20.33
N PHE A 117 2.74 -1.78 19.27
CA PHE A 117 1.58 -0.93 19.02
C PHE A 117 0.95 -1.33 17.70
N GLU A 118 -0.37 -1.22 17.62
CA GLU A 118 -1.12 -1.46 16.41
C GLU A 118 -2.28 -0.47 16.26
N ASP A 119 -2.57 -0.13 15.02
CA ASP A 119 -3.74 0.61 14.58
C ASP A 119 -4.32 -0.18 13.42
N VAL A 120 -4.89 -1.34 13.76
CA VAL A 120 -5.40 -2.34 12.83
C VAL A 120 -6.91 -2.44 13.05
N SER A 121 -7.65 -2.36 11.94
CA SER A 121 -9.09 -2.55 11.91
C SER A 121 -9.44 -3.79 11.11
N SER A 122 -10.53 -4.46 11.50
CA SER A 122 -11.11 -5.56 10.75
C SER A 122 -12.50 -5.19 10.23
N GLU A 123 -12.79 -5.59 8.99
CA GLU A 123 -14.10 -5.48 8.37
C GLU A 123 -14.40 -6.78 7.61
N GLY A 124 -15.43 -7.50 8.07
CA GLY A 124 -15.79 -8.83 7.54
C GLY A 124 -14.64 -9.84 7.67
N ASP A 125 -14.27 -10.45 6.55
CA ASP A 125 -13.18 -11.44 6.47
C ASP A 125 -11.82 -10.80 6.17
N THR A 126 -11.70 -9.47 6.25
CA THR A 126 -10.46 -8.75 5.93
C THR A 126 -10.02 -7.88 7.10
N TYR A 127 -8.71 -7.63 7.19
CA TYR A 127 -8.15 -6.69 8.15
C TYR A 127 -6.95 -5.95 7.57
N GLY A 128 -6.65 -4.80 8.16
CA GLY A 128 -5.45 -4.06 7.78
C GLY A 128 -5.18 -2.86 8.65
N GLY A 129 -3.96 -2.37 8.57
CA GLY A 129 -3.52 -1.18 9.29
C GLY A 129 -2.04 -1.19 9.62
N LEU A 130 -1.64 -0.31 10.53
CA LEU A 130 -0.25 -0.12 10.89
C LEU A 130 0.13 -0.87 12.15
N VAL A 131 1.32 -1.45 12.17
CA VAL A 131 1.93 -2.06 13.36
C VAL A 131 3.32 -1.50 13.59
N TRP A 132 3.67 -1.31 14.86
CA TRP A 132 4.97 -0.80 15.30
C TRP A 132 5.65 -1.82 16.22
N ILE A 133 6.58 -2.59 15.65
CA ILE A 133 7.32 -3.63 16.35
C ILE A 133 8.61 -3.02 16.93
N PRO A 134 8.85 -3.07 18.25
CA PRO A 134 10.05 -2.49 18.83
C PRO A 134 11.30 -3.27 18.42
N ILE A 135 12.29 -2.55 17.87
CA ILE A 135 13.59 -3.09 17.45
C ILE A 135 14.75 -2.61 18.35
N GLY A 136 14.41 -1.99 19.48
CA GLY A 136 15.34 -1.57 20.53
C GLY A 136 15.86 -0.14 20.40
N LYS A 137 16.36 0.39 21.53
CA LYS A 137 16.87 1.78 21.67
C LYS A 137 15.81 2.85 21.31
N GLY A 138 14.55 2.63 21.68
CA GLY A 138 13.46 3.56 21.39
C GLY A 138 13.03 3.64 19.93
N ARG A 139 13.49 2.70 19.09
CA ARG A 139 13.14 2.60 17.67
C ARG A 139 12.15 1.47 17.42
N TYR A 140 11.29 1.69 16.43
CA TYR A 140 10.24 0.79 16.02
C TYR A 140 10.35 0.54 14.52
N LEU A 141 10.09 -0.69 14.10
CA LEU A 141 9.75 -0.98 12.72
C LEU A 141 8.26 -0.75 12.56
N GLN A 142 7.88 0.27 11.80
CA GLN A 142 6.53 0.46 11.30
C GLN A 142 6.32 -0.42 10.07
N MET A 143 5.17 -1.07 9.98
CA MET A 143 4.75 -1.86 8.83
C MET A 143 3.26 -1.63 8.59
N HIS A 144 2.85 -1.45 7.34
CA HIS A 144 1.46 -1.61 6.93
C HIS A 144 1.21 -3.08 6.64
N ILE A 145 0.25 -3.67 7.34
CA ILE A 145 -0.14 -5.08 7.18
C ILE A 145 -1.60 -5.20 6.73
N TRP A 146 -1.90 -6.26 5.99
CA TRP A 146 -3.27 -6.68 5.69
C TRP A 146 -3.35 -8.17 5.37
N GLY A 147 -4.54 -8.73 5.50
CA GLY A 147 -4.85 -10.13 5.22
C GLY A 147 -6.34 -10.42 5.15
#